data_AF-A0A6V7LDN0-F1
#
_entry.id   AF-A0A6V7LDN0-F1
#
_cell.length_a   1.000
_cell.length_b   1.000
_cell.length_c   1.000
_cell.angle_alpha   90.00
_cell.angle_beta   90.00
_cell.angle_gamma   90.00
#
_symmetry.space_group_name_H-M   'P 1'
#
loop_
_entity.id
_entity.type
_entity.pdbx_description
1 polymer ?
#
loop_
_entity_poly.entity_id
_entity_poly.type
_entity_poly.pdbx_seq_one_letter_code
_entity_poly.pdbx_strand_id
1 'polypeptide(L)'
;IAAQICRQAGLVKLPGKSVLDSHEDNFAIVFAAMGVNMETARFFKQDFEENGSMENVCLFLNLANDPTIERIITPRLALTAAEFLAYQCEKHVLVILTDMSSYAEALREVSAAREEVPGRRGFPGYMYTDLATIYERAGRVEGRNGSITQIPILTMPNDDITHPIPDLTGYITEGQIYVDRQLHNRQIYPPVNVLPSLSRLMKSAIGEGMTRKDHSDVSNQL
;
A
#
# COMPACT_ATOMS: atom_id res chain seq x y z
N ILE A 1 -5.33 5.51 9.41
CA ILE A 1 -5.75 5.19 8.02
C ILE A 1 -5.41 3.74 7.67
N ALA A 2 -4.17 3.27 7.79
CA ALA A 2 -3.77 1.89 7.45
C ALA A 2 -4.69 0.80 8.06
N ALA A 3 -4.92 0.83 9.38
CA ALA A 3 -5.84 -0.09 10.06
C ALA A 3 -7.30 0.01 9.55
N GLN A 4 -7.75 1.20 9.17
CA GLN A 4 -9.10 1.38 8.60
C GLN A 4 -9.20 0.77 7.20
N ILE A 5 -8.15 0.89 6.38
CA ILE A 5 -8.11 0.25 5.07
C ILE A 5 -8.25 -1.26 5.24
N CYS A 6 -7.52 -1.88 6.17
CA CYS A 6 -7.68 -3.30 6.46
C CYS A 6 -9.10 -3.66 6.89
N ARG A 7 -9.72 -2.87 7.78
CA ARG A 7 -11.08 -3.11 8.28
C ARG A 7 -12.17 -3.01 7.21
N GLN A 8 -11.97 -2.15 6.22
CA GLN A 8 -12.97 -1.86 5.18
C GLN A 8 -12.67 -2.56 3.86
N ALA A 9 -11.52 -3.22 3.74
CA ALA A 9 -11.14 -3.93 2.52
C ALA A 9 -12.00 -5.17 2.32
N GLY A 10 -12.48 -5.35 1.10
CA GLY A 10 -13.25 -6.52 0.69
C GLY A 10 -13.44 -6.55 -0.82
N LEU A 11 -13.86 -7.70 -1.33
CA LEU A 11 -14.13 -7.88 -2.75
C LEU A 11 -15.50 -7.31 -3.12
N VAL A 12 -15.57 -6.61 -4.25
CA VAL A 12 -16.84 -6.15 -4.83
C VAL A 12 -17.57 -7.36 -5.40
N LYS A 13 -18.81 -7.60 -4.92
CA LYS A 13 -19.66 -8.70 -5.39
C LYS A 13 -20.28 -8.32 -6.75
N LEU A 14 -19.75 -8.88 -7.84
CA LEU A 14 -20.20 -8.61 -9.22
C LEU A 14 -21.09 -9.75 -9.72
N PRO A 15 -22.25 -9.47 -10.36
CA PRO A 15 -23.09 -10.50 -10.96
C PRO A 15 -22.42 -11.08 -12.22
N GLY A 16 -22.10 -12.39 -12.21
CA GLY A 16 -21.57 -13.11 -13.38
C GLY A 16 -20.10 -13.57 -13.31
N LYS A 17 -19.38 -13.32 -12.20
CA LYS A 17 -18.10 -14.00 -11.94
C LYS A 17 -18.32 -15.36 -11.27
N SER A 18 -17.39 -16.30 -11.51
CA SER A 18 -17.43 -17.68 -11.00
C SER A 18 -17.61 -17.73 -9.49
N VAL A 19 -18.29 -18.76 -8.98
CA VAL A 19 -18.55 -19.02 -7.54
C VAL A 19 -17.26 -18.99 -6.68
N LEU A 20 -16.10 -19.23 -7.30
CA LEU A 20 -14.76 -19.17 -6.68
C LEU A 20 -14.26 -17.74 -6.42
N ASP A 21 -14.62 -16.74 -7.25
CA ASP A 21 -14.19 -15.34 -7.08
C ASP A 21 -15.00 -14.60 -6.00
N SER A 22 -16.15 -15.16 -5.61
CA SER A 22 -17.13 -14.53 -4.72
C SER A 22 -17.10 -15.04 -3.27
N HIS A 23 -16.27 -16.05 -2.96
CA HIS A 23 -16.15 -16.56 -1.59
C HIS A 23 -15.31 -15.60 -0.75
N GLU A 24 -15.75 -15.27 0.47
CA GLU A 24 -15.02 -14.37 1.38
C GLU A 24 -13.60 -14.89 1.68
N ASP A 25 -13.40 -16.20 1.61
CA ASP A 25 -12.10 -16.87 1.79
C ASP A 25 -11.10 -16.65 0.65
N ASN A 26 -11.55 -16.14 -0.50
CA ASN A 26 -10.68 -15.88 -1.66
C ASN A 26 -10.02 -14.50 -1.61
N PHE A 27 -10.22 -13.76 -0.51
CA PHE A 27 -9.54 -12.50 -0.22
C PHE A 27 -8.54 -12.69 0.92
N ALA A 28 -7.33 -12.16 0.75
CA ALA A 28 -6.32 -12.13 1.80
C ALA A 28 -5.68 -10.74 1.89
N ILE A 29 -5.29 -10.36 3.10
CA ILE A 29 -4.59 -9.11 3.35
C ILE A 29 -3.16 -9.45 3.78
N VAL A 30 -2.18 -8.81 3.18
CA VAL A 30 -0.80 -8.85 3.65
C VAL A 30 -0.45 -7.46 4.16
N PHE A 31 -0.17 -7.36 5.46
CA PHE A 31 0.16 -6.10 6.09
C PHE A 31 1.62 -6.09 6.50
N ALA A 32 2.40 -5.14 6.00
CA ALA A 32 3.80 -4.97 6.35
C ALA A 32 4.04 -3.62 7.01
N ALA A 33 4.39 -3.66 8.29
CA ALA A 33 4.80 -2.49 9.07
C ALA A 33 6.33 -2.40 9.13
N MET A 34 6.90 -1.25 8.80
CA MET A 34 8.34 -0.99 8.70
C MET A 34 8.72 0.20 9.58
N GLY A 35 9.59 -0.02 10.56
CA GLY A 35 10.06 1.02 11.47
C GLY A 35 8.95 1.61 12.33
N VAL A 36 7.94 0.82 12.72
CA VAL A 36 6.84 1.33 13.56
C VAL A 36 7.18 1.29 15.04
N ASN A 37 6.61 2.20 15.82
CA ASN A 37 6.77 2.19 17.27
C ASN A 37 6.05 0.97 17.89
N MET A 38 6.54 0.51 19.03
CA MET A 38 5.96 -0.63 19.76
C MET A 38 4.46 -0.43 20.06
N GLU A 39 4.04 0.78 20.42
CA GLU A 39 2.63 1.10 20.67
C GLU A 39 1.78 0.96 19.40
N THR A 40 2.28 1.46 18.27
CA THR A 40 1.60 1.36 16.98
C THR A 40 1.52 -0.10 16.51
N ALA A 41 2.59 -0.88 16.70
CA ALA A 41 2.60 -2.31 16.40
C ALA A 41 1.58 -3.09 17.25
N ARG A 42 1.50 -2.79 18.55
CA ARG A 42 0.48 -3.37 19.44
C ARG A 42 -0.93 -2.97 19.01
N PHE A 43 -1.13 -1.71 18.66
CA PHE A 43 -2.42 -1.22 18.16
C PHE A 43 -2.88 -2.02 16.94
N PHE A 44 -2.01 -2.23 15.95
CA PHE A 44 -2.36 -3.03 14.77
C PHE A 44 -2.69 -4.48 15.14
N LYS A 45 -1.87 -5.11 15.98
CA LYS A 45 -2.10 -6.49 16.40
C LYS A 45 -3.44 -6.65 17.12
N GLN A 46 -3.72 -5.77 18.08
CA GLN A 46 -4.96 -5.78 18.85
C GLN A 46 -6.17 -5.49 17.95
N ASP A 47 -6.09 -4.50 17.06
CA ASP A 47 -7.18 -4.20 16.13
C ASP A 47 -7.46 -5.39 15.19
N PHE A 48 -6.44 -6.13 14.74
CA PHE A 48 -6.66 -7.32 13.91
C PHE A 48 -7.21 -8.53 14.69
N GLU A 49 -6.84 -8.68 15.96
CA GLU A 49 -7.38 -9.72 16.85
C GLU A 49 -8.84 -9.43 17.22
N GLU A 50 -9.18 -8.19 17.56
CA GLU A 50 -10.55 -7.80 17.98
C GLU A 50 -11.56 -7.83 16.83
N ASN A 51 -11.14 -7.46 15.61
CA ASN A 51 -12.04 -7.43 14.45
C ASN A 51 -12.16 -8.79 13.73
N GLY A 52 -11.59 -9.87 14.28
CA GLY A 52 -11.66 -11.22 13.70
C GLY A 52 -10.99 -11.36 12.32
N SER A 53 -10.25 -10.35 11.88
CA SER A 53 -9.62 -10.33 10.55
C SER A 53 -8.32 -11.15 10.49
N MET A 54 -7.81 -11.59 11.64
CA MET A 54 -6.51 -12.28 11.75
C MET A 54 -6.45 -13.59 10.94
N GLU A 55 -7.57 -14.27 10.70
CA GLU A 55 -7.60 -15.53 9.93
C GLU A 55 -7.19 -15.32 8.45
N ASN A 56 -7.49 -14.14 7.90
CA ASN A 56 -7.22 -13.79 6.50
C ASN A 56 -6.09 -12.75 6.33
N VAL A 57 -5.42 -12.37 7.43
CA VAL A 57 -4.36 -11.36 7.44
C VAL A 57 -3.00 -12.00 7.74
N CYS A 58 -2.05 -11.84 6.83
CA CYS A 58 -0.64 -12.13 7.07
C CYS A 58 0.08 -10.85 7.52
N LEU A 59 0.55 -10.84 8.77
CA LEU A 59 1.14 -9.67 9.41
C LEU A 59 2.67 -9.78 9.48
N PHE A 60 3.38 -8.81 8.88
CA PHE A 60 4.81 -8.60 9.01
C PHE A 60 5.04 -7.32 9.81
N LEU A 61 5.68 -7.42 10.97
CA LEU A 61 6.01 -6.26 11.81
C LEU A 61 7.52 -6.13 11.95
N ASN A 62 8.05 -4.99 11.54
CA ASN A 62 9.39 -4.52 11.85
C ASN A 62 9.28 -3.24 12.68
N LEU A 63 9.86 -3.27 13.88
CA LEU A 63 9.84 -2.19 14.84
C LEU A 63 10.94 -1.16 14.56
N ALA A 64 10.79 0.04 15.11
CA ALA A 64 11.78 1.10 14.99
C ALA A 64 13.16 0.73 15.59
N ASN A 65 13.19 -0.13 16.61
CA ASN A 65 14.41 -0.61 17.27
C ASN A 65 15.03 -1.84 16.59
N ASP A 66 14.37 -2.41 15.58
CA ASP A 66 14.91 -3.55 14.84
C ASP A 66 15.97 -3.09 13.83
N PRO A 67 16.90 -3.99 13.42
CA PRO A 67 17.95 -3.65 12.47
C PRO A 67 17.42 -3.05 11.16
N THR A 68 18.14 -2.06 10.63
CA THR A 68 17.79 -1.39 9.36
C THR A 68 17.74 -2.36 8.18
N ILE A 69 18.57 -3.41 8.20
CA ILE A 69 18.55 -4.44 7.17
C ILE A 69 17.25 -5.25 7.16
N GLU A 70 16.66 -5.52 8.32
CA GLU A 70 15.37 -6.22 8.40
C GLU A 70 14.25 -5.37 7.83
N ARG A 71 14.31 -4.05 8.03
CA ARG A 71 13.37 -3.09 7.45
C ARG A 71 13.38 -3.11 5.92
N ILE A 72 14.56 -3.28 5.31
CA ILE A 72 14.72 -3.38 3.86
C ILE A 72 14.19 -4.73 3.33
N ILE A 73 14.31 -5.80 4.11
CA ILE A 73 13.87 -7.15 3.72
C ILE A 73 12.35 -7.33 3.91
N THR A 74 11.76 -6.67 4.91
CA THR A 74 10.34 -6.79 5.29
C THR A 74 9.36 -6.67 4.12
N PRO A 75 9.41 -5.62 3.26
CA PRO A 75 8.47 -5.51 2.13
C PRO A 75 8.69 -6.61 1.09
N ARG A 76 9.93 -7.10 0.95
CA ARG A 76 10.23 -8.19 0.01
C ARG A 76 9.60 -9.50 0.47
N LEU A 77 9.66 -9.80 1.78
CA LEU A 77 9.01 -10.97 2.37
C LEU A 77 7.49 -10.89 2.25
N ALA A 78 6.91 -9.73 2.56
CA ALA A 78 5.48 -9.50 2.42
C ALA A 78 5.00 -9.71 0.99
N LEU A 79 5.70 -9.17 0.00
CA LEU A 79 5.35 -9.35 -1.40
C LEU A 79 5.54 -10.79 -1.88
N THR A 80 6.55 -11.51 -1.39
CA THR A 80 6.70 -12.94 -1.72
C THR A 80 5.55 -13.78 -1.17
N ALA A 81 5.09 -13.48 0.06
CA ALA A 81 3.90 -14.11 0.61
C ALA A 81 2.65 -13.76 -0.22
N ALA A 82 2.52 -12.50 -0.65
CA ALA A 82 1.42 -12.05 -1.50
C ALA A 82 1.40 -12.76 -2.87
N GLU A 83 2.56 -12.93 -3.51
CA GLU A 83 2.70 -13.67 -4.77
C GLU A 83 2.33 -15.14 -4.62
N PHE A 84 2.74 -15.78 -3.51
CA PHE A 84 2.34 -17.15 -3.23
C PHE A 84 0.83 -17.27 -3.09
N LEU A 85 0.21 -16.44 -2.26
CA LEU A 85 -1.24 -16.44 -2.05
C LEU A 85 -2.02 -16.11 -3.33
N ALA A 86 -1.55 -15.14 -4.10
CA ALA A 86 -2.24 -14.71 -5.31
C ALA A 86 -2.09 -15.72 -6.45
N TYR A 87 -0.87 -16.20 -6.69
CA TYR A 87 -0.59 -16.95 -7.90
C TYR A 87 -0.62 -18.47 -7.70
N GLN A 88 -0.37 -18.97 -6.50
CA GLN A 88 -0.44 -20.42 -6.23
C GLN A 88 -1.77 -20.82 -5.58
N CYS A 89 -2.29 -19.98 -4.68
CA CYS A 89 -3.59 -20.22 -4.05
C CYS A 89 -4.76 -19.52 -4.75
N GLU A 90 -4.50 -18.83 -5.88
CA GLU A 90 -5.50 -18.12 -6.70
C GLU A 90 -6.33 -17.06 -5.96
N LYS A 91 -5.79 -16.48 -4.88
CA LYS A 91 -6.48 -15.47 -4.07
C LYS A 91 -6.31 -14.04 -4.61
N HIS A 92 -7.26 -13.17 -4.28
CA HIS A 92 -7.09 -11.73 -4.42
C HIS A 92 -6.41 -11.18 -3.16
N VAL A 93 -5.22 -10.61 -3.32
CA VAL A 93 -4.40 -10.16 -2.20
C VAL A 93 -4.29 -8.63 -2.19
N LEU A 94 -4.63 -8.03 -1.05
CA LEU A 94 -4.36 -6.64 -0.76
C LEU A 94 -3.09 -6.52 0.10
N VAL A 95 -2.05 -5.88 -0.43
CA VAL A 95 -0.80 -5.64 0.27
C VAL A 95 -0.75 -4.20 0.75
N ILE A 96 -0.60 -4.00 2.06
CA ILE A 96 -0.44 -2.68 2.67
C ILE A 96 0.99 -2.59 3.20
N LEU A 97 1.75 -1.62 2.69
CA LEU A 97 3.13 -1.37 3.11
C LEU A 97 3.16 -0.03 3.85
N THR A 98 3.56 -0.01 5.13
CA THR A 98 3.63 1.21 5.93
C THR A 98 4.85 1.20 6.84
N ASP A 99 5.74 2.17 6.88
CA ASP A 99 5.83 3.38 6.07
C ASP A 99 7.01 3.25 5.08
N MET A 100 6.78 3.58 3.81
CA MET A 100 7.83 3.59 2.78
C MET A 100 8.88 4.69 3.01
N SER A 101 8.57 5.73 3.78
CA SER A 101 9.55 6.72 4.21
C SER A 101 10.57 6.11 5.17
N SER A 102 10.12 5.31 6.14
CA SER A 102 11.01 4.55 7.03
C SER A 102 11.87 3.54 6.27
N TYR A 103 11.32 2.96 5.21
CA TYR A 103 12.08 2.11 4.27
C TYR A 103 13.18 2.90 3.55
N ALA A 104 12.85 4.05 2.97
CA ALA A 104 13.81 4.88 2.25
C ALA A 104 14.92 5.43 3.17
N GLU A 105 14.59 5.77 4.42
CA GLU A 105 15.56 6.18 5.42
C GLU A 105 16.52 5.04 5.80
N ALA A 106 16.00 3.82 5.98
CA ALA A 106 16.85 2.65 6.22
C ALA A 106 17.76 2.35 5.02
N LEU A 107 17.25 2.50 3.79
CA LEU A 107 18.06 2.35 2.58
C LEU A 107 19.19 3.38 2.52
N ARG A 108 18.89 4.63 2.89
CA ARG A 108 19.88 5.71 3.00
C ARG A 108 20.94 5.41 4.05
N GLU A 109 20.55 4.91 5.21
CA GLU A 109 21.48 4.59 6.30
C GLU A 109 22.44 3.46 5.91
N VAL A 110 21.91 2.40 5.27
CA VAL A 110 22.75 1.29 4.77
C VAL A 110 23.71 1.77 3.68
N SER A 111 23.25 2.63 2.77
CA SER A 111 24.09 3.23 1.73
C SER A 111 25.22 4.08 2.33
N ALA A 112 24.91 4.90 3.34
CA ALA A 112 25.90 5.70 4.06
C ALA A 112 26.92 4.84 4.81
N ALA A 113 26.48 3.76 5.47
CA ALA A 113 27.36 2.81 6.15
C ALA A 113 28.28 2.04 5.18
N ARG A 114 27.89 1.92 3.91
CA ARG A 114 28.70 1.33 2.83
C ARG A 114 29.61 2.33 2.11
N GLU A 115 29.61 3.60 2.54
CA GLU A 115 30.37 4.69 1.91
C GLU A 115 30.03 4.87 0.41
N GLU A 116 28.79 4.59 0.03
CA GLU A 116 28.32 4.81 -1.34
C GLU A 116 28.15 6.32 -1.63
N VAL A 117 28.28 6.71 -2.90
CA VAL A 117 28.12 8.11 -3.31
C VAL A 117 26.65 8.53 -3.15
N PRO A 118 26.36 9.57 -2.34
CA PRO A 118 24.98 10.03 -2.15
C PRO A 118 24.46 10.68 -3.43
N GLY A 119 23.20 10.40 -3.76
CA GLY A 119 22.46 11.04 -4.83
C GLY A 119 21.72 12.29 -4.35
N ARG A 120 20.46 12.45 -4.79
CA ARG A 120 19.63 13.61 -4.43
C ARG A 120 19.21 13.57 -2.95
N ARG A 121 19.35 14.71 -2.26
CA ARG A 121 19.01 14.90 -0.83
C ARG A 121 19.59 13.82 0.09
N GLY A 122 20.75 13.25 -0.26
CA GLY A 122 21.45 12.24 0.54
C GLY A 122 20.97 10.79 0.34
N PHE A 123 19.96 10.54 -0.49
CA PHE A 123 19.49 9.17 -0.79
C PHE A 123 20.37 8.50 -1.85
N PRO A 124 20.47 7.16 -1.86
CA PRO A 124 21.25 6.44 -2.87
C PRO A 124 20.73 6.68 -4.29
N GLY A 125 21.64 6.68 -5.26
CA GLY A 125 21.28 6.86 -6.67
C GLY A 125 20.35 5.77 -7.23
N TYR A 126 20.38 4.57 -6.65
CA TYR A 126 19.51 3.44 -7.03
C TYR A 126 18.15 3.43 -6.32
N MET A 127 17.80 4.47 -5.54
CA MET A 127 16.52 4.49 -4.81
C MET A 127 15.31 4.30 -5.73
N TYR A 128 15.33 4.89 -6.93
CA TYR A 128 14.26 4.70 -7.92
C TYR A 128 14.10 3.24 -8.34
N THR A 129 15.20 2.61 -8.76
CA THR A 129 15.20 1.22 -9.21
C THR A 129 14.88 0.26 -8.07
N ASP A 130 15.32 0.54 -6.86
CA ASP A 130 15.02 -0.27 -5.68
C ASP A 130 13.53 -0.20 -5.31
N LEU A 131 12.93 1.00 -5.28
CA LEU A 131 11.48 1.16 -5.10
C LEU A 131 10.69 0.50 -6.23
N ALA A 132 11.14 0.60 -7.48
CA ALA A 132 10.50 -0.06 -8.61
C ALA A 132 10.45 -1.58 -8.43
N THR A 133 11.50 -2.21 -7.88
CA THR A 133 11.49 -3.65 -7.60
C THR A 133 10.42 -4.09 -6.60
N ILE A 134 9.90 -3.16 -5.79
CA ILE A 134 8.80 -3.40 -4.85
C ILE A 134 7.45 -3.15 -5.54
N TYR A 135 7.28 -1.98 -6.14
CA TYR A 135 5.99 -1.56 -6.69
C TYR A 135 5.57 -2.33 -7.95
N GLU A 136 6.52 -2.77 -8.78
CA GLU A 136 6.24 -3.56 -9.99
C GLU A 136 5.81 -5.01 -9.70
N ARG A 137 5.85 -5.45 -8.43
CA ARG A 137 5.35 -6.77 -8.02
C ARG A 137 3.83 -6.78 -7.80
N ALA A 138 3.14 -5.68 -8.09
CA ALA A 138 1.69 -5.60 -8.10
C ALA A 138 1.14 -5.94 -9.48
N GLY A 139 -0.01 -6.61 -9.54
CA GLY A 139 -0.69 -6.86 -10.81
C GLY A 139 -1.43 -8.19 -10.86
N ARG A 140 -2.09 -8.39 -12.01
CA ARG A 140 -2.80 -9.62 -12.35
C ARG A 140 -2.11 -10.28 -13.54
N VAL A 141 -1.91 -11.59 -13.44
CA VAL A 141 -1.24 -12.39 -14.49
C VAL A 141 -2.30 -12.99 -15.42
N GLU A 142 -2.06 -12.94 -16.72
CA GLU A 142 -2.94 -13.59 -17.70
C GLU A 142 -3.02 -15.10 -17.45
N GLY A 143 -4.23 -15.66 -17.48
CA GLY A 143 -4.47 -17.07 -17.23
C GLY A 143 -4.49 -17.48 -15.74
N ARG A 144 -4.33 -16.54 -14.79
CA ARG A 144 -4.56 -16.78 -13.36
C ARG A 144 -5.70 -15.89 -12.82
N ASN A 145 -6.44 -16.41 -11.84
CA ASN A 145 -7.55 -15.68 -11.23
C ASN A 145 -7.07 -14.64 -10.19
N GLY A 146 -6.04 -14.98 -9.42
CA GLY A 146 -5.54 -14.13 -8.34
C GLY A 146 -4.88 -12.84 -8.82
N SER A 147 -4.83 -11.86 -7.93
CA SER A 147 -4.30 -10.52 -8.20
C SER A 147 -3.63 -9.94 -6.98
N ILE A 148 -2.59 -9.14 -7.18
CA ILE A 148 -1.92 -8.40 -6.11
C ILE A 148 -2.23 -6.92 -6.28
N THR A 149 -2.87 -6.32 -5.27
CA THR A 149 -3.09 -4.87 -5.20
C THR A 149 -2.22 -4.30 -4.09
N GLN A 150 -1.38 -3.32 -4.39
CA GLN A 150 -0.53 -2.67 -3.39
C GLN A 150 -1.11 -1.31 -2.99
N ILE A 151 -1.13 -1.03 -1.68
CA ILE A 151 -1.37 0.29 -1.10
C ILE A 151 -0.14 0.65 -0.25
N PRO A 152 0.91 1.21 -0.87
CA PRO A 152 2.03 1.75 -0.12
C PRO A 152 1.64 3.07 0.54
N ILE A 153 1.93 3.17 1.82
CA ILE A 153 1.72 4.36 2.64
C ILE A 153 3.07 4.99 2.89
N LEU A 154 3.16 6.30 2.60
CA LEU A 154 4.34 7.09 2.86
C LEU A 154 3.99 8.36 3.63
N THR A 155 4.82 8.73 4.60
CA THR A 155 4.72 10.04 5.27
C THR A 155 5.65 11.04 4.58
N MET A 156 5.09 12.14 4.07
CA MET A 156 5.87 13.19 3.42
C MET A 156 6.64 14.04 4.44
N PRO A 157 7.97 14.15 4.34
CA PRO A 157 8.73 15.07 5.18
C PRO A 157 8.31 16.52 4.90
N ASN A 158 7.90 17.25 5.94
CA ASN A 158 7.46 18.65 5.85
C ASN A 158 6.33 18.92 4.83
N ASP A 159 5.50 17.92 4.54
CA ASP A 159 4.41 18.01 3.54
C ASP A 159 4.92 18.37 2.12
N ASP A 160 6.22 18.15 1.82
CA ASP A 160 6.86 18.48 0.54
C ASP A 160 6.67 17.36 -0.49
N ILE A 161 5.80 17.58 -1.47
CA ILE A 161 5.56 16.65 -2.59
C ILE A 161 6.80 16.53 -3.50
N THR A 162 7.66 17.55 -3.54
CA THR A 162 8.91 17.51 -4.33
C THR A 162 10.02 16.72 -3.65
N HIS A 163 9.76 16.17 -2.45
CA HIS A 163 10.68 15.28 -1.78
C HIS A 163 10.88 14.00 -2.63
N PRO A 164 12.11 13.47 -2.75
CA PRO A 164 12.38 12.35 -3.66
C PRO A 164 11.65 11.05 -3.29
N ILE A 165 11.13 10.91 -2.07
CA ILE A 165 10.30 9.76 -1.67
C ILE A 165 8.93 9.82 -2.37
N PRO A 166 8.05 10.81 -2.08
CA PRO A 166 6.75 10.91 -2.76
C PRO A 166 6.87 11.11 -4.28
N ASP A 167 7.87 11.86 -4.75
CA ASP A 167 8.09 12.11 -6.19
C ASP A 167 8.34 10.81 -6.96
N LEU A 168 9.30 10.00 -6.51
CA LEU A 168 9.61 8.73 -7.18
C LEU A 168 8.50 7.69 -6.99
N THR A 169 7.86 7.62 -5.81
CA THR A 169 6.72 6.73 -5.62
C THR A 169 5.57 7.08 -6.56
N GLY A 170 5.17 8.36 -6.65
CA GLY A 170 4.08 8.79 -7.55
C GLY A 170 4.41 8.66 -9.04
N TYR A 171 5.71 8.63 -9.39
CA TYR A 171 6.15 8.35 -10.75
C TYR A 171 5.96 6.88 -11.13
N ILE A 172 6.19 5.96 -10.19
CA ILE A 172 6.07 4.51 -10.40
C ILE A 172 4.62 4.04 -10.22
N THR A 173 3.91 4.52 -9.19
CA THR A 173 2.55 4.09 -8.89
C THR A 173 1.52 4.74 -9.81
N GLU A 174 0.36 4.08 -9.96
CA GLU A 174 -0.69 4.48 -10.89
C GLU A 174 -1.64 5.56 -10.34
N GLY A 175 -1.16 6.35 -9.38
CA GLY A 175 -1.95 7.34 -8.67
C GLY A 175 -1.48 7.52 -7.23
N GLN A 176 -2.15 8.44 -6.54
CA GLN A 176 -1.89 8.76 -5.15
C GLN A 176 -3.15 9.24 -4.46
N ILE A 177 -3.23 8.97 -3.16
CA ILE A 177 -4.26 9.51 -2.25
C ILE A 177 -3.56 10.46 -1.30
N TYR A 178 -3.87 11.75 -1.42
CA TYR A 178 -3.28 12.80 -0.61
C TYR A 178 -4.09 13.02 0.66
N VAL A 179 -3.42 12.87 1.80
CA VAL A 179 -4.00 13.09 3.13
C VAL A 179 -3.57 14.48 3.61
N ASP A 180 -4.53 15.36 3.83
CA ASP A 180 -4.29 16.78 4.08
C ASP A 180 -4.47 17.13 5.57
N ARG A 181 -3.41 17.70 6.16
CA ARG A 181 -3.40 18.15 7.55
C ARG A 181 -4.41 19.27 7.82
N GLN A 182 -4.70 20.14 6.85
CA GLN A 182 -5.69 21.22 7.03
C GLN A 182 -7.11 20.67 7.17
N LEU A 183 -7.46 19.65 6.38
CA LEU A 183 -8.74 18.95 6.52
C LEU A 183 -8.84 18.24 7.87
N HIS A 184 -7.74 17.62 8.31
CA HIS A 184 -7.68 16.98 9.62
C HIS A 184 -7.88 17.98 10.77
N ASN A 185 -7.22 19.15 10.71
CA ASN A 185 -7.38 20.22 11.70
C ASN A 185 -8.81 20.77 11.76
N ARG A 186 -9.56 20.68 10.66
CA ARG A 186 -10.99 21.01 10.60
C ARG A 186 -11.90 19.87 11.09
N GLN A 187 -11.34 18.83 11.68
CA GLN A 187 -12.04 17.64 12.18
C GLN A 187 -12.81 16.87 11.08
N ILE A 188 -12.36 16.98 9.82
CA ILE A 188 -12.92 16.21 8.71
C ILE A 188 -12.23 14.85 8.66
N TYR A 189 -13.02 13.77 8.64
CA TYR A 189 -12.51 12.40 8.62
C TYR A 189 -13.24 11.54 7.57
N PRO A 190 -12.52 10.83 6.68
CA PRO A 190 -11.06 10.83 6.51
C PRO A 190 -10.56 12.15 5.87
N PRO A 191 -9.39 12.67 6.27
CA PRO A 191 -8.89 13.95 5.77
C PRO A 191 -8.21 13.81 4.40
N VAL A 192 -8.95 13.30 3.40
CA VAL A 192 -8.45 13.10 2.04
C VAL A 192 -8.77 14.31 1.17
N ASN A 193 -7.75 14.89 0.54
CA ASN A 193 -7.93 15.96 -0.42
C ASN A 193 -8.00 15.39 -1.83
N VAL A 194 -9.18 15.47 -2.44
CA VAL A 194 -9.45 14.91 -3.77
C VAL A 194 -8.75 15.65 -4.90
N LEU A 195 -8.40 16.94 -4.71
CA LEU A 195 -7.83 17.77 -5.78
C LEU A 195 -6.43 17.31 -6.25
N PRO A 196 -5.45 17.05 -5.35
CA PRO A 196 -4.15 16.48 -5.74
C PRO A 196 -4.15 14.94 -5.81
N SER A 197 -5.24 14.30 -5.39
CA SER A 197 -5.38 12.83 -5.46
C SER A 197 -5.82 12.41 -6.86
N LEU A 198 -5.29 11.30 -7.35
CA LEU A 198 -5.64 10.76 -8.67
C LEU A 198 -5.51 9.24 -8.66
N SER A 199 -6.37 8.58 -9.43
CA SER A 199 -6.18 7.18 -9.82
C SER A 199 -6.25 7.09 -11.35
N ARG A 200 -5.16 6.65 -11.99
CA ARG A 200 -5.09 6.52 -13.46
C ARG A 200 -5.97 5.38 -13.97
N LEU A 201 -6.15 4.33 -13.18
CA LEU A 201 -6.97 3.16 -13.51
C LEU A 201 -8.47 3.33 -13.22
N MET A 202 -8.90 4.46 -12.67
CA MET A 202 -10.30 4.70 -12.28
C MET A 202 -11.28 4.39 -13.42
N LYS A 203 -10.96 4.81 -14.65
CA LYS A 203 -11.83 4.62 -15.83
C LYS A 203 -12.14 3.15 -16.12
N SER A 204 -11.23 2.24 -15.78
CA SER A 204 -11.39 0.80 -15.97
C SER A 204 -12.10 0.12 -14.79
N ALA A 205 -12.24 0.81 -13.65
CA ALA A 205 -12.80 0.28 -12.42
C ALA A 205 -14.22 0.80 -12.11
N ILE A 206 -14.70 1.80 -12.85
CA ILE A 206 -16.03 2.42 -12.68
C ILE A 206 -16.96 2.08 -13.85
N GLY A 207 -18.27 2.28 -13.67
CA GLY A 207 -19.28 2.11 -14.73
C GLY A 207 -20.26 0.96 -14.48
N GLU A 208 -21.07 0.69 -15.50
CA GLU A 208 -22.13 -0.31 -15.47
C GLU A 208 -21.54 -1.71 -15.29
N GLY A 209 -22.10 -2.49 -14.36
CA GLY A 209 -21.60 -3.82 -14.01
C GLY A 209 -20.51 -3.83 -12.93
N MET A 210 -19.83 -2.72 -12.65
CA MET A 210 -18.82 -2.60 -11.56
C MET A 210 -19.32 -1.77 -10.38
N THR A 211 -19.76 -0.54 -10.65
CA THR A 211 -20.30 0.38 -9.64
C THR A 211 -21.70 0.86 -10.05
N ARG A 212 -21.80 2.04 -10.67
CA ARG A 212 -23.03 2.64 -11.21
C ARG A 212 -22.72 3.33 -12.53
N LYS A 213 -23.71 3.39 -13.42
CA LYS A 213 -23.56 3.95 -14.79
C LYS A 213 -23.11 5.41 -14.80
N ASP A 214 -23.59 6.19 -13.85
CA ASP A 214 -23.39 7.64 -13.70
C ASP A 214 -22.21 8.01 -12.79
N HIS A 215 -21.38 7.03 -12.36
CA HIS A 215 -20.23 7.29 -11.49
C HIS A 215 -19.27 8.30 -12.12
N SER A 216 -18.91 8.10 -13.39
CA SER A 216 -18.00 9.00 -14.11
C SER A 216 -18.53 10.43 -14.15
N ASP A 217 -19.82 10.60 -14.45
CA ASP A 217 -20.42 11.92 -14.60
C ASP A 217 -20.49 12.66 -13.27
N VAL A 218 -20.89 11.97 -12.20
CA VAL A 218 -20.93 12.55 -10.85
C VAL A 218 -19.53 12.92 -10.36
N SER A 219 -18.54 12.05 -10.59
CA SER A 219 -17.17 12.32 -10.15
C SER A 219 -16.52 13.50 -10.88
N ASN A 220 -16.86 13.75 -12.14
CA ASN A 220 -16.31 14.88 -12.89
C ASN A 220 -17.00 16.22 -12.56
N GLN A 221 -18.20 16.18 -11.97
CA GLN A 221 -18.96 17.37 -11.59
C GLN A 221 -18.60 17.91 -10.20
N LEU A 222 -18.13 17.03 -9.31
CA LEU A 222 -17.68 17.36 -7.95
C LEU A 222 -16.27 17.97 -7.98
#